data_AF-A0A523I5N3-F1
#
_entry.id   AF-A0A523I5N3-F1
#
_cell.length_a   1.000
_cell.length_b   1.000
_cell.length_c   1.000
_cell.angle_alpha   90.00
_cell.angle_beta   90.00
_cell.angle_gamma   90.00
#
_symmetry.space_group_name_H-M   'P 1'
#
loop_
_entity.id
_entity.type
_entity.pdbx_description
1 polymer ?
#
loop_
_entity_poly.entity_id
_entity_poly.type
_entity_poly.pdbx_seq_one_letter_code
_entity_poly.pdbx_strand_id
1 'polypeptide(L)' 'MEGNNLQLVVPKSLRSSYSKNRQQWLFCVEDLIKLVSERQEVDEINLYQ' A
#
# COMPACT_ATOMS: atom_id res chain seq x y z
N MET A 1 -9.74 8.56 8.12
CA MET A 1 -8.51 8.00 7.49
C MET A 1 -8.42 8.53 6.07
N GLU A 2 -9.44 8.31 5.25
CA GLU A 2 -9.73 9.21 4.11
C GLU A 2 -9.75 10.65 4.60
N GLY A 3 -8.96 11.52 3.95
CA GLY A 3 -8.79 12.93 4.31
C GLY A 3 -7.52 13.29 5.09
N ASN A 4 -6.83 12.32 5.70
CA ASN A 4 -5.65 12.59 6.56
C ASN A 4 -4.32 12.05 6.01
N ASN A 5 -4.22 11.73 4.71
CA ASN A 5 -3.04 11.10 4.09
C ASN A 5 -2.60 9.79 4.79
N LEU A 6 -3.54 9.07 5.41
CA LEU A 6 -3.29 7.80 6.09
C LEU A 6 -3.80 6.64 5.25
N GLN A 7 -2.90 5.72 4.91
CA GLN A 7 -3.23 4.48 4.21
C GLN A 7 -3.38 3.33 5.21
N LEU A 8 -4.56 2.70 5.24
CA LEU A 8 -4.79 1.54 6.09
C LEU A 8 -4.29 0.28 5.38
N VAL A 9 -3.49 -0.51 6.11
CA VAL A 9 -2.93 -1.79 5.66
C VAL A 9 -3.49 -2.90 6.53
N VAL A 10 -4.10 -3.91 5.90
CA VAL A 10 -4.71 -5.05 6.59
C VAL A 10 -4.30 -6.37 5.94
N PRO A 11 -4.21 -7.47 6.71
CA PRO A 11 -4.09 -8.81 6.12
C PRO A 11 -5.19 -9.07 5.09
N LYS A 12 -4.85 -9.74 3.99
CA LYS A 12 -5.78 -10.05 2.90
C LYS A 12 -7.04 -10.77 3.37
N SER A 13 -6.90 -11.65 4.37
CA SER A 13 -8.02 -12.37 5.00
C SER A 13 -9.03 -11.46 5.69
N LEU A 14 -8.61 -10.28 6.16
CA LEU A 14 -9.48 -9.31 6.82
C LEU A 14 -10.09 -8.30 5.86
N ARG A 15 -9.57 -8.16 4.64
CA ARG A 15 -10.08 -7.22 3.63
C ARG A 15 -11.54 -7.53 3.26
N SER A 16 -11.90 -8.80 3.14
CA SER A 16 -13.27 -9.22 2.84
C SER A 16 -14.29 -8.85 3.93
N SER A 17 -13.84 -8.59 5.15
CA SER A 17 -14.70 -8.16 6.26
C SER A 17 -15.14 -6.70 6.17
N TYR A 18 -14.56 -5.91 5.27
CA TYR A 18 -14.95 -4.53 5.02
C TYR A 18 -15.96 -4.43 3.87
N SER A 19 -16.74 -3.34 3.82
CA SER A 19 -17.67 -3.11 2.71
C SER A 19 -16.92 -2.93 1.38
N LYS A 20 -17.53 -3.35 0.25
CA LYS A 20 -16.91 -3.28 -1.10
C LYS A 20 -16.33 -1.91 -1.43
N ASN A 21 -17.05 -0.84 -1.08
CA ASN A 21 -16.57 0.54 -1.29
C ASN A 21 -15.27 0.81 -0.52
N ARG A 22 -15.13 0.32 0.72
CA ARG A 22 -13.91 0.49 1.52
C ARG A 22 -12.79 -0.44 1.08
N GLN A 23 -13.10 -1.63 0.58
CA GLN A 23 -12.09 -2.59 0.13
C GLN A 23 -11.17 -2.03 -0.97
N GLN A 24 -11.67 -1.11 -1.80
CA GLN A 24 -10.88 -0.46 -2.85
C GLN A 24 -9.78 0.46 -2.29
N TRP A 25 -9.97 0.97 -1.07
CA TRP A 25 -9.05 1.88 -0.40
C TRP A 25 -8.13 1.19 0.60
N LEU A 26 -8.25 -0.14 0.77
CA LEU A 26 -7.42 -0.91 1.68
C LEU A 26 -6.22 -1.50 0.94
N PHE A 27 -5.05 -1.31 1.54
CA PHE A 27 -3.84 -2.01 1.13
C PHE A 27 -3.77 -3.34 1.86
N CYS A 28 -3.29 -4.37 1.17
CA CYS A 28 -2.78 -5.55 1.80
C CYS A 28 -1.29 -5.40 2.12
N VAL A 29 -0.75 -6.29 2.96
CA VAL A 29 0.67 -6.26 3.34
C VAL A 29 1.55 -6.41 2.09
N GLU A 30 1.12 -7.24 1.13
CA GLU A 30 1.77 -7.43 -0.16
C GLU A 30 1.79 -6.15 -1.00
N ASP A 31 0.70 -5.38 -0.99
CA ASP A 31 0.61 -4.09 -1.70
C ASP A 31 1.60 -3.07 -1.11
N LEU A 32 1.76 -3.06 0.22
CA LEU A 32 2.73 -2.20 0.90
C LEU A 32 4.17 -2.61 0.59
N ILE A 33 4.50 -3.91 0.67
CA ILE A 33 5.85 -4.40 0.38
C ILE A 33 6.24 -4.02 -1.05
N LYS A 34 5.36 -4.27 -2.02
CA LYS A 34 5.58 -3.89 -3.41
C LYS A 34 5.84 -2.40 -3.57
N LEU A 35 5.01 -1.55 -2.96
CA LEU A 35 5.17 -0.10 -3.03
C LEU A 35 6.51 0.38 -2.47
N VAL A 36 6.97 -0.21 -1.36
CA VAL A 36 8.26 0.16 -0.74
C VAL A 36 9.42 -0.31 -1.61
N SER A 37 9.38 -1.55 -2.12
CA SER A 37 10.42 -2.09 -3.00
C SER A 37 10.56 -1.29 -4.28
N GLU A 38 9.46 -0.95 -4.95
CA GLU A 38 9.48 -0.12 -6.18
C GLU A 38 10.09 1.26 -5.93
N ARG A 39 9.87 1.85 -4.76
CA ARG A 39 10.47 3.14 -4.40
C ARG A 39 11.96 3.02 -4.12
N GLN A 40 12.38 1.97 -3.45
CA GLN A 40 13.80 1.74 -3.16
C GLN A 40 14.62 1.47 -4.44
N GLU A 41 14.07 0.72 -5.39
CA GLU A 41 14.72 0.51 -6.71
C GLU A 41 14.89 1.82 -7.48
N VAL A 42 13.91 2.72 -7.42
CA VAL A 42 13.99 4.04 -8.08
C VAL A 42 15.04 4.95 -7.43
N ASP A 43 15.18 4.90 -6.11
CA ASP A 43 16.19 5.69 -5.40
C ASP A 43 17.62 5.19 -5.71
N GLU A 44 17.82 3.88 -5.88
CA GLU A 44 19.11 3.33 -6.31
C GLU A 44 19.50 3.79 -7.72
N ILE A 45 18.57 3.85 -8.67
CA ILE A 45 18.84 4.31 -10.05
C ILE A 45 19.27 5.79 -10.09
N ASN A 46 18.66 6.64 -9.28
CA ASN A 46 18.96 8.07 -9.24
C ASN A 46 20.29 8.42 -8.55
N LEU A 47 20.89 7.48 -7.80
CA LEU A 47 22.20 7.68 -7.17
C LEU A 47 23.39 7.43 -8.12
N TYR A 48 23.15 6.82 -9.29
CA TYR A 48 24.17 6.49 -10.29
C TYR A 48 24.04 7.28 -11.61
N GLN A 49 23.25 8.35 -11.63
CA GLN A 49 23.18 9.33 -12.72
C GLN A 49 23.89 10.63 -12.33
#